data_AF-A0A2T4N9W5-F1
#
_entry.id   AF-A0A2T4N9W5-F1
#
_cell.length_a   1.000
_cell.length_b   1.000
_cell.length_c   1.000
_cell.angle_alpha   90.00
_cell.angle_beta   90.00
_cell.angle_gamma   90.00
#
_symmetry.space_group_name_H-M   'P 1'
#
loop_
_entity.id
_entity.type
_entity.pdbx_description
1 polymer ?
#
loop_
_entity_poly.entity_id
_entity_poly.type
_entity_poly.pdbx_seq_one_letter_code
_entity_poly.pdbx_strand_id
1 'polypeptide(L)'
;MVRQETDVTLRRCTECRGYAYGGGPACAVCRDLVDGLVEGAWAVFLRQWDTVAGGDQERALAEMVAAEPDRHDWRIVDAAFDRLVCPDCGGRLARGPVGCPACDLAHGFRYAAIETDRPGVPPGNEHAIRVNVSVVRRPQVTSESEVLVRRLLLPLLLAGFLPTTEAAQRMSALMKKSPPGRRAQLVEQAVEGLAEEFSRTRRAARAAASSPTSPDTPAATRHRSARGRPR
;
A
#
# COMPACT_ATOMS: atom_id res chain seq x y z
N MET A 1 0.90 -12.99 -6.83
CA MET A 1 -0.57 -12.92 -7.01
C MET A 1 -1.22 -12.83 -5.65
N VAL A 2 -1.69 -11.65 -5.25
CA VAL A 2 -2.47 -11.50 -4.01
C VAL A 2 -3.91 -11.86 -4.34
N ARG A 3 -4.44 -12.86 -3.64
CA ARG A 3 -5.83 -13.32 -3.76
C ARG A 3 -6.74 -12.12 -3.46
N GLN A 4 -7.67 -11.79 -4.37
CA GLN A 4 -8.71 -10.81 -4.09
C GLN A 4 -9.67 -11.41 -3.05
N GLU A 5 -9.39 -11.16 -1.77
CA GLU A 5 -10.29 -11.52 -0.69
C GLU A 5 -11.57 -10.68 -0.78
N THR A 6 -12.69 -11.35 -0.54
CA THR A 6 -14.07 -10.90 -0.78
C THR A 6 -14.64 -9.99 0.31
N ASP A 7 -13.89 -9.82 1.39
CA ASP A 7 -14.23 -8.95 2.51
C ASP A 7 -12.94 -8.24 2.95
N VAL A 8 -12.99 -6.94 3.19
CA VAL A 8 -11.83 -6.21 3.71
C VAL A 8 -11.86 -6.35 5.22
N THR A 9 -11.62 -7.58 5.68
CA THR A 9 -11.54 -7.86 7.11
C THR A 9 -10.19 -7.34 7.60
N LEU A 10 -10.21 -6.23 8.36
CA LEU A 10 -9.02 -5.74 9.04
C LEU A 10 -8.54 -6.79 10.04
N ARG A 11 -7.47 -7.49 9.69
CA ARG A 11 -6.92 -8.57 10.52
C ARG A 11 -6.18 -7.99 11.72
N ARG A 12 -6.46 -8.53 12.91
CA ARG A 12 -5.69 -8.23 14.13
C ARG A 12 -4.36 -8.97 14.11
N CYS A 13 -3.30 -8.26 14.50
CA CYS A 13 -1.98 -8.83 14.74
C CYS A 13 -2.00 -9.62 16.06
N THR A 14 -1.41 -10.81 16.05
CA THR A 14 -1.34 -11.67 17.24
C THR A 14 -0.44 -11.07 18.33
N GLU A 15 0.63 -10.37 17.93
CA GLU A 15 1.61 -9.79 18.85
C GLU A 15 1.13 -8.47 19.48
N CYS A 16 0.76 -7.49 18.67
CA CYS A 16 0.48 -6.14 19.18
C CYS A 16 -1.01 -5.83 19.31
N ARG A 17 -1.90 -6.75 18.92
CA ARG A 17 -3.37 -6.60 18.93
C ARG A 17 -3.93 -5.45 18.08
N GLY A 18 -3.08 -4.59 17.51
CA GLY A 18 -3.45 -3.65 16.45
C GLY A 18 -3.70 -4.36 15.12
N TYR A 19 -3.87 -3.61 14.03
CA TYR A 19 -4.05 -4.19 12.72
C TYR A 19 -2.74 -4.70 12.10
N ALA A 20 -2.79 -5.90 11.52
CA ALA A 20 -1.72 -6.41 10.65
C ALA A 20 -1.47 -5.42 9.51
N TYR A 21 -0.21 -5.28 9.08
CA TYR A 21 0.26 -4.20 8.20
C TYR A 21 0.23 -2.78 8.79
N GLY A 22 -0.08 -2.63 10.08
CA GLY A 22 -0.04 -1.32 10.73
C GLY A 22 1.37 -0.80 11.06
N GLY A 23 2.46 -1.44 10.61
CA GLY A 23 3.84 -0.92 10.65
C GLY A 23 4.38 -0.41 12.00
N GLY A 24 3.85 -0.85 13.14
CA GLY A 24 4.14 -0.21 14.42
C GLY A 24 5.61 -0.32 14.88
N PRO A 25 6.24 0.77 15.38
CA PRO A 25 7.63 0.74 15.82
C PRO A 25 7.90 -0.22 16.99
N ALA A 26 6.86 -0.61 17.73
CA ALA A 26 6.95 -1.57 18.83
C ALA A 26 6.61 -3.03 18.44
N CYS A 27 6.16 -3.29 17.21
CA CYS A 27 5.76 -4.64 16.78
C CYS A 27 6.58 -5.12 15.58
N ALA A 28 7.48 -6.08 15.81
CA ALA A 28 8.31 -6.67 14.75
C ALA A 28 7.45 -7.26 13.63
N VAL A 29 6.44 -8.07 13.96
CA VAL A 29 5.55 -8.69 12.97
C VAL A 29 4.89 -7.65 12.05
N CYS A 30 4.35 -6.57 12.59
CA CYS A 30 3.74 -5.54 11.75
C CYS A 30 4.77 -4.74 10.94
N ARG A 31 6.01 -4.57 11.42
CA ARG A 31 7.09 -3.97 10.63
C ARG A 31 7.48 -4.88 9.48
N ASP A 32 7.70 -6.16 9.74
CA ASP A 32 8.11 -7.15 8.73
C ASP A 32 7.06 -7.30 7.63
N LEU A 33 5.77 -7.22 7.98
CA LEU A 33 4.68 -7.20 6.99
C LEU A 33 4.74 -5.97 6.06
N VAL A 34 5.08 -4.80 6.60
CA VAL A 34 5.23 -3.57 5.80
C VAL A 34 6.53 -3.60 4.99
N ASP A 35 7.64 -4.01 5.59
CA ASP A 35 8.92 -4.16 4.89
C ASP A 35 8.81 -5.24 3.79
N GLY A 36 7.99 -6.27 3.98
CA GLY A 36 7.67 -7.28 2.96
C GLY A 36 7.09 -6.70 1.65
N LEU A 37 6.46 -5.52 1.69
CA LEU A 37 5.97 -4.83 0.49
C LEU A 37 7.12 -4.38 -0.41
N VAL A 38 8.19 -3.84 0.20
CA VAL A 38 9.35 -3.33 -0.53
C VAL A 38 10.32 -4.46 -0.85
N GLU A 39 10.52 -5.41 0.07
CA GLU A 39 11.36 -6.58 -0.14
C GLU A 39 10.84 -7.48 -1.27
N GLY A 40 9.52 -7.64 -1.38
CA GLY A 40 8.91 -8.38 -2.48
C GLY A 40 9.16 -7.74 -3.85
N ALA A 41 9.08 -6.41 -3.93
CA ALA A 41 9.36 -5.68 -5.17
C ALA A 41 10.85 -5.72 -5.53
N TRP A 42 11.72 -5.59 -4.53
CA TRP A 42 13.16 -5.69 -4.72
C TRP A 42 13.60 -7.06 -5.21
N ALA A 43 13.05 -8.14 -4.64
CA ALA A 43 13.35 -9.49 -5.09
C ALA A 43 12.94 -9.72 -6.55
N VAL A 44 11.85 -9.09 -7.03
CA VAL A 44 11.47 -9.11 -8.46
C VAL A 44 12.48 -8.33 -9.28
N PHE A 45 12.88 -7.14 -8.83
CA PHE A 45 13.87 -6.30 -9.50
C PHE A 45 15.22 -7.02 -9.65
N LEU A 46 15.76 -7.64 -8.59
CA LEU A 46 17.01 -8.40 -8.67
C LEU A 46 16.99 -9.53 -9.71
N ARG A 47 15.86 -10.23 -9.83
CA ARG A 47 15.68 -11.28 -10.85
C ARG A 47 15.72 -10.73 -12.28
N GLN A 48 15.35 -9.47 -12.50
CA GLN A 48 15.45 -8.84 -13.83
C GLN A 48 16.89 -8.50 -14.21
N TRP A 49 17.78 -8.44 -13.22
CA TRP A 49 19.21 -8.16 -13.38
C TRP A 49 20.09 -9.39 -13.18
N ASP A 50 19.48 -10.60 -13.17
CA ASP A 50 20.16 -11.88 -12.91
C ASP A 50 21.09 -11.83 -11.66
N THR A 51 20.67 -11.08 -10.64
CA THR A 51 21.44 -10.81 -9.42
C THR A 51 20.83 -11.54 -8.23
N VAL A 52 21.68 -12.00 -7.30
CA VAL A 52 21.26 -12.56 -6.01
C VAL A 52 21.46 -11.56 -4.87
N ALA A 53 20.66 -11.70 -3.81
CA ALA A 53 20.78 -10.87 -2.62
C ALA A 53 22.10 -11.15 -1.86
N GLY A 54 22.65 -10.11 -1.22
CA GLY A 54 23.78 -10.16 -0.30
C GLY A 54 25.16 -9.91 -0.93
N GLY A 55 25.25 -9.62 -2.24
CA GLY A 55 26.52 -9.40 -2.94
C GLY A 55 26.78 -7.94 -3.34
N ASP A 56 28.01 -7.65 -3.77
CA ASP A 56 28.43 -6.32 -4.24
C ASP A 56 27.57 -5.79 -5.40
N GLN A 57 27.07 -6.69 -6.25
CA GLN A 57 26.16 -6.33 -7.34
C GLN A 57 24.80 -5.82 -6.83
N GLU A 58 24.24 -6.38 -5.75
CA GLU A 58 23.01 -5.84 -5.14
C GLU A 58 23.25 -4.42 -4.62
N ARG A 59 24.41 -4.19 -4.00
CA ARG A 59 24.78 -2.87 -3.52
C ARG A 59 24.92 -1.87 -4.66
N ALA A 60 25.62 -2.21 -5.74
CA ALA A 60 25.77 -1.36 -6.91
C ALA A 60 24.39 -1.01 -7.54
N LEU A 61 23.47 -1.98 -7.60
CA LEU A 61 22.10 -1.73 -8.04
C LEU A 61 21.34 -0.79 -7.10
N ALA A 62 21.51 -0.94 -5.77
CA ALA A 62 20.90 -0.05 -4.80
C ALA A 62 21.45 1.39 -4.92
N GLU A 63 22.75 1.55 -5.16
CA GLU A 63 23.39 2.85 -5.40
C GLU A 63 22.84 3.52 -6.68
N MET A 64 22.68 2.77 -7.77
CA MET A 64 22.07 3.26 -9.02
C MET A 64 20.62 3.71 -8.82
N VAL A 65 19.79 2.87 -8.18
CA VAL A 65 18.39 3.21 -7.91
C VAL A 65 18.28 4.46 -7.02
N ALA A 66 19.15 4.58 -6.01
CA ALA A 66 19.17 5.74 -5.12
C ALA A 66 19.58 7.04 -5.83
N ALA A 67 20.42 6.95 -6.86
CA ALA A 67 20.83 8.10 -7.67
C ALA A 67 19.76 8.53 -8.69
N GLU A 68 18.88 7.63 -9.11
CA GLU A 68 17.88 7.86 -10.17
C GLU A 68 16.44 7.55 -9.70
N PRO A 69 15.98 8.10 -8.56
CA PRO A 69 14.72 7.67 -7.95
C PRO A 69 13.51 7.84 -8.87
N ASP A 70 13.50 8.85 -9.73
CA ASP A 70 12.46 9.16 -10.71
C ASP A 70 12.31 8.13 -11.84
N ARG A 71 13.26 7.21 -11.97
CA ARG A 71 13.23 6.14 -12.98
C ARG A 71 12.69 4.82 -12.42
N HIS A 72 12.41 4.76 -11.12
CA HIS A 72 12.07 3.53 -10.42
C HIS A 72 10.76 3.64 -9.65
N ASP A 73 10.07 2.51 -9.55
CA ASP A 73 8.90 2.40 -8.67
C ASP A 73 9.30 2.65 -7.21
N TRP A 74 8.43 3.33 -6.46
CA TRP A 74 8.72 3.72 -5.09
C TRP A 74 9.16 2.57 -4.18
N ARG A 75 8.64 1.35 -4.37
CA ARG A 75 9.01 0.17 -3.57
C ARG A 75 10.45 -0.24 -3.81
N ILE A 76 10.94 -0.08 -5.05
CA ILE A 76 12.32 -0.37 -5.43
C ILE A 76 13.25 0.69 -4.81
N VAL A 77 12.87 1.97 -4.87
CA VAL A 77 13.62 3.07 -4.23
C VAL A 77 13.71 2.88 -2.72
N ASP A 78 12.59 2.62 -2.07
CA ASP A 78 12.52 2.41 -0.62
C ASP A 78 13.27 1.14 -0.16
N ALA A 79 13.40 0.13 -1.02
CA ALA A 79 14.21 -1.06 -0.77
C ALA A 79 15.70 -0.81 -1.00
N ALA A 80 16.06 -0.04 -2.03
CA ALA A 80 17.44 0.36 -2.30
C ALA A 80 18.01 1.14 -1.10
N PHE A 81 17.27 2.11 -0.56
CA PHE A 81 17.69 2.83 0.65
C PHE A 81 17.93 1.92 1.86
N ASP A 82 17.22 0.79 1.99
CA ASP A 82 17.44 -0.17 3.08
C ASP A 82 18.77 -0.92 2.97
N ARG A 83 19.37 -0.98 1.78
CA ARG A 83 20.67 -1.61 1.51
C ARG A 83 21.85 -0.66 1.62
N LEU A 84 21.57 0.65 1.70
CA LEU A 84 22.60 1.66 1.81
C LEU A 84 22.76 2.11 3.27
N VAL A 85 24.01 2.32 3.65
CA VAL A 85 24.38 2.88 4.95
C VAL A 85 24.47 4.39 4.82
N CYS A 86 23.81 5.12 5.71
CA CYS A 86 23.90 6.56 5.80
C CYS A 86 25.33 6.98 6.22
N PRO A 87 26.01 7.84 5.45
CA PRO A 87 27.36 8.28 5.79
C PRO A 87 27.42 9.13 7.07
N ASP A 88 26.32 9.83 7.41
CA ASP A 88 26.29 10.75 8.55
C ASP A 88 25.97 10.03 9.87
N CYS A 89 25.03 9.07 9.86
CA CYS A 89 24.53 8.44 11.09
C CYS A 89 24.83 6.95 11.20
N GLY A 90 25.44 6.32 10.19
CA GLY A 90 25.77 4.88 10.17
C GLY A 90 24.59 3.92 10.15
N GLY A 91 23.35 4.42 10.17
CA GLY A 91 22.12 3.62 10.06
C GLY A 91 21.73 3.33 8.62
N ARG A 92 20.57 2.69 8.40
CA ARG A 92 20.00 2.55 7.05
C ARG A 92 19.62 3.92 6.49
N LEU A 93 19.97 4.17 5.22
CA LEU A 93 19.70 5.43 4.56
C LEU A 93 18.20 5.76 4.62
N ALA A 94 17.89 7.02 4.89
CA ALA A 94 16.53 7.53 4.96
C ALA A 94 15.63 6.95 6.08
N ARG A 95 16.21 6.19 7.02
CA ARG A 95 15.59 5.74 8.29
C ARG A 95 16.24 6.34 9.54
N GLY A 96 17.30 7.15 9.38
CA GLY A 96 18.06 7.74 10.47
C GLY A 96 17.28 8.72 11.35
N PRO A 97 17.91 9.22 12.43
CA PRO A 97 17.28 10.09 13.42
C PRO A 97 16.79 11.41 12.81
N VAL A 98 15.99 12.15 13.59
CA VAL A 98 15.57 13.52 13.25
C VAL A 98 16.81 14.39 13.06
N GLY A 99 16.86 15.17 11.97
CA GLY A 99 17.94 16.13 11.72
C GLY A 99 19.22 15.53 11.14
N CYS A 100 19.23 14.26 10.74
CA CYS A 100 20.34 13.68 9.99
C CYS A 100 20.26 14.14 8.52
N PRO A 101 21.23 14.95 8.02
CA PRO A 101 21.13 15.59 6.70
C PRO A 101 21.00 14.60 5.55
N ALA A 102 21.85 13.58 5.48
CA ALA A 102 21.76 12.57 4.41
C ALA A 102 20.44 11.76 4.46
N CYS A 103 19.92 11.47 5.65
CA CYS A 103 18.63 10.78 5.77
C CYS A 103 17.45 11.67 5.41
N ASP A 104 17.49 12.96 5.76
CA ASP A 104 16.44 13.93 5.40
C ASP A 104 16.43 14.19 3.89
N LEU A 105 17.61 14.30 3.27
CA LEU A 105 17.73 14.45 1.82
C LEU A 105 17.20 13.21 1.08
N ALA A 106 17.64 12.01 1.46
CA ALA A 106 17.13 10.78 0.87
C ALA A 106 15.61 10.59 1.12
N HIS A 107 15.11 11.04 2.28
CA HIS A 107 13.68 11.08 2.54
C HIS A 107 12.94 12.04 1.60
N GLY A 108 13.52 13.17 1.24
CA GLY A 108 12.96 14.08 0.23
C GLY A 108 12.96 13.48 -1.18
N PHE A 109 14.08 12.88 -1.60
CA PHE A 109 14.22 12.33 -2.96
C PHE A 109 13.31 11.14 -3.25
N ARG A 110 12.88 10.36 -2.24
CA ARG A 110 11.92 9.26 -2.46
C ARG A 110 10.59 9.72 -3.07
N TYR A 111 10.24 11.00 -2.94
CA TYR A 111 9.00 11.55 -3.51
C TYR A 111 9.09 11.80 -5.02
N ALA A 112 10.27 11.67 -5.63
CA ALA A 112 10.43 11.69 -7.08
C ALA A 112 10.08 10.34 -7.73
N ALA A 113 10.00 9.26 -6.94
CA ALA A 113 9.79 7.92 -7.45
C ALA A 113 8.45 7.72 -8.15
N ILE A 114 8.42 6.78 -9.09
CA ILE A 114 7.22 6.44 -9.86
C ILE A 114 6.21 5.75 -8.94
N GLU A 115 4.96 6.20 -9.02
CA GLU A 115 3.82 5.62 -8.31
C GLU A 115 2.90 4.94 -9.33
N THR A 116 3.08 3.62 -9.54
CA THR A 116 2.21 2.86 -10.45
C THR A 116 1.12 2.14 -9.68
N ASP A 117 -0.12 2.63 -9.79
CA ASP A 117 -1.27 1.98 -9.17
C ASP A 117 -1.43 0.52 -9.59
N ARG A 118 -1.76 -0.34 -8.63
CA ARG A 118 -2.04 -1.76 -8.88
C ARG A 118 -3.35 -1.91 -9.69
N PRO A 119 -3.54 -3.02 -10.41
CA PRO A 119 -4.81 -3.28 -11.08
C PRO A 119 -6.00 -3.29 -10.11
N GLY A 120 -7.09 -2.61 -10.47
CA GLY A 120 -8.36 -2.66 -9.75
C GLY A 120 -8.47 -1.78 -8.50
N VAL A 121 -7.55 -0.84 -8.28
CA VAL A 121 -7.66 0.19 -7.24
C VAL A 121 -7.90 1.58 -7.86
N PRO A 122 -8.50 2.53 -7.13
CA PRO A 122 -8.64 3.90 -7.62
C PRO A 122 -7.28 4.56 -7.90
N PRO A 123 -7.20 5.49 -8.88
CA PRO A 123 -5.98 6.27 -9.11
C PRO A 123 -5.49 7.00 -7.86
N GLY A 124 -4.18 6.96 -7.61
CA GLY A 124 -3.54 7.55 -6.43
C GLY A 124 -3.57 6.67 -5.18
N ASN A 125 -3.98 5.41 -5.27
CA ASN A 125 -3.91 4.49 -4.14
C ASN A 125 -2.47 4.18 -3.73
N GLU A 126 -1.56 3.99 -4.69
CA GLU A 126 -0.14 3.75 -4.40
C GLU A 126 0.56 4.97 -3.83
N HIS A 127 0.17 6.18 -4.28
CA HIS A 127 0.58 7.42 -3.61
C HIS A 127 0.22 7.40 -2.13
N ALA A 128 -1.05 7.09 -1.82
CA ALA A 128 -1.52 7.02 -0.44
C ALA A 128 -0.76 5.95 0.37
N ILE A 129 -0.51 4.77 -0.22
CA ILE A 129 0.25 3.70 0.43
C ILE A 129 1.67 4.16 0.71
N ARG A 130 2.39 4.68 -0.28
CA ARG A 130 3.78 5.14 -0.14
C ARG A 130 3.91 6.19 0.97
N VAL A 131 3.02 7.18 1.02
CA VAL A 131 3.02 8.20 2.09
C VAL A 131 2.81 7.57 3.47
N ASN A 132 1.95 6.57 3.59
CA ASN A 132 1.75 5.87 4.85
C ASN A 132 2.98 5.02 5.22
N VAL A 133 3.55 4.31 4.25
CA VAL A 133 4.74 3.47 4.42
C VAL A 133 5.95 4.32 4.84
N SER A 134 6.14 5.50 4.24
CA SER A 134 7.23 6.41 4.58
C SER A 134 7.16 6.88 6.03
N VAL A 135 5.96 7.17 6.55
CA VAL A 135 5.72 7.56 7.93
C VAL A 135 5.96 6.41 8.89
N VAL A 136 5.38 5.22 8.64
CA VAL A 136 5.50 4.11 9.59
C VAL A 136 6.92 3.52 9.64
N ARG A 137 7.71 3.65 8.57
CA ARG A 137 9.12 3.25 8.53
C ARG A 137 10.08 4.30 9.09
N ARG A 138 9.61 5.53 9.33
CA ARG A 138 10.36 6.64 9.95
C ARG A 138 9.51 7.43 10.96
N PRO A 139 8.95 6.80 12.01
CA PRO A 139 7.96 7.43 12.87
C PRO A 139 8.53 8.57 13.73
N GLN A 140 9.84 8.56 14.03
CA GLN A 140 10.50 9.54 14.89
C GLN A 140 10.47 10.98 14.37
N VAL A 141 10.25 11.18 13.06
CA VAL A 141 10.15 12.53 12.46
C VAL A 141 8.72 13.01 12.29
N THR A 142 7.74 12.22 12.75
CA THR A 142 6.32 12.48 12.55
C THR A 142 5.59 12.49 13.88
N SER A 143 4.58 13.35 14.04
CA SER A 143 3.80 13.41 15.28
C SER A 143 3.13 12.07 15.59
N GLU A 144 2.99 11.72 16.87
CA GLU A 144 2.33 10.47 17.30
C GLU A 144 0.92 10.31 16.73
N SER A 145 0.19 11.42 16.64
CA SER A 145 -1.15 11.50 16.05
C SER A 145 -1.16 11.07 14.59
N GLU A 146 -0.23 11.62 13.80
CA GLU A 146 -0.12 11.29 12.38
C GLU A 146 0.33 9.83 12.22
N VAL A 147 1.33 9.38 12.99
CA VAL A 147 1.75 7.97 13.00
C VAL A 147 0.56 7.05 13.32
N LEU A 148 -0.24 7.35 14.32
CA LEU A 148 -1.43 6.57 14.68
C LEU A 148 -2.39 6.42 13.50
N VAL A 149 -2.79 7.53 12.86
CA VAL A 149 -3.73 7.51 11.74
C VAL A 149 -3.17 6.71 10.57
N ARG A 150 -1.90 6.94 10.22
CA ARG A 150 -1.26 6.23 9.10
C ARG A 150 -1.19 4.73 9.33
N ARG A 151 -0.85 4.32 10.55
CA ARG A 151 -0.80 2.91 10.95
C ARG A 151 -2.17 2.24 10.88
N LEU A 152 -3.24 2.94 11.27
CA LEU A 152 -4.59 2.39 11.24
C LEU A 152 -5.17 2.34 9.82
N LEU A 153 -4.87 3.33 8.97
CA LEU A 153 -5.37 3.38 7.59
C LEU A 153 -4.60 2.49 6.61
N LEU A 154 -3.29 2.27 6.81
CA LEU A 154 -2.45 1.53 5.88
C LEU A 154 -3.03 0.16 5.45
N PRO A 155 -3.54 -0.70 6.36
CA PRO A 155 -4.13 -1.99 5.95
C PRO A 155 -5.33 -1.84 5.02
N LEU A 156 -6.15 -0.80 5.23
CA LEU A 156 -7.32 -0.50 4.42
C LEU A 156 -6.90 0.02 3.03
N LEU A 157 -5.86 0.87 2.97
CA LEU A 157 -5.26 1.32 1.70
C LEU A 157 -4.70 0.15 0.88
N LEU A 158 -4.00 -0.78 1.54
CA LEU A 158 -3.47 -2.00 0.92
C LEU A 158 -4.58 -2.89 0.35
N ALA A 159 -5.79 -2.85 0.92
CA ALA A 159 -6.96 -3.53 0.39
C ALA A 159 -7.66 -2.80 -0.78
N GLY A 160 -7.11 -1.66 -1.22
CA GLY A 160 -7.59 -0.88 -2.37
C GLY A 160 -8.58 0.23 -2.02
N PHE A 161 -8.78 0.53 -0.74
CA PHE A 161 -9.54 1.72 -0.33
C PHE A 161 -8.72 2.98 -0.57
N LEU A 162 -9.37 4.05 -1.00
CA LEU A 162 -8.77 5.38 -1.05
C LEU A 162 -9.75 6.37 -0.40
N PRO A 163 -9.41 6.99 0.75
CA PRO A 163 -10.30 7.94 1.39
C PRO A 163 -10.51 9.16 0.49
N THR A 164 -11.76 9.64 0.43
CA THR A 164 -12.07 10.92 -0.19
C THR A 164 -11.47 12.06 0.63
N THR A 165 -11.32 13.24 0.01
CA THR A 165 -10.90 14.47 0.70
C THR A 165 -11.75 14.75 1.94
N GLU A 166 -13.07 14.57 1.83
CA GLU A 166 -13.97 14.75 2.97
C GLU A 166 -13.72 13.74 4.10
N ALA A 167 -13.48 12.47 3.77
CA ALA A 167 -13.14 11.46 4.77
C ALA A 167 -11.82 11.81 5.48
N ALA A 168 -10.81 12.26 4.73
CA ALA A 168 -9.54 12.71 5.29
C ALA A 168 -9.69 13.94 6.20
N GLN A 169 -10.53 14.90 5.81
CA GLN A 169 -10.86 16.08 6.62
C GLN A 169 -11.61 15.70 7.90
N ARG A 170 -12.58 14.78 7.82
CA ARG A 170 -13.31 14.25 9.01
C ARG A 170 -12.35 13.57 9.98
N MET A 171 -11.44 12.74 9.48
CA MET A 171 -10.42 12.08 10.30
C MET A 171 -9.49 13.10 10.97
N SER A 172 -9.04 14.11 10.22
CA SER A 172 -8.20 15.19 10.75
C SER A 172 -8.91 16.00 11.84
N ALA A 173 -10.20 16.29 11.66
CA ALA A 173 -11.01 16.99 12.65
C ALA A 173 -11.22 16.14 13.92
N LEU A 174 -11.48 14.84 13.76
CA LEU A 174 -11.58 13.89 14.87
C LEU A 174 -10.30 13.87 15.70
N MET A 175 -9.14 13.80 15.05
CA MET A 175 -7.83 13.81 15.72
C MET A 175 -7.62 15.04 16.59
N LYS A 176 -7.90 16.22 16.03
CA LYS A 176 -7.75 17.51 16.72
C LYS A 176 -8.69 17.67 17.91
N LYS A 177 -9.92 17.15 17.81
CA LYS A 177 -10.96 17.28 18.84
C LYS A 177 -10.92 16.16 19.89
N SER A 178 -10.22 15.06 19.61
CA SER A 178 -10.20 13.90 20.52
C SER A 178 -9.33 14.15 21.75
N PRO A 179 -9.83 13.84 22.96
CA PRO A 179 -9.02 13.83 24.18
C PRO A 179 -7.84 12.84 24.05
N PRO A 180 -6.64 13.17 24.56
CA PRO A 180 -5.45 12.32 24.40
C PRO A 180 -5.69 10.85 24.79
N GLY A 181 -6.33 10.60 25.93
CA GLY A 181 -6.59 9.24 26.45
C GLY A 181 -7.63 8.42 25.67
N ARG A 182 -8.42 9.03 24.78
CA ARG A 182 -9.41 8.32 23.93
C ARG A 182 -9.10 8.37 22.44
N ARG A 183 -8.07 9.10 22.04
CA ARG A 183 -7.77 9.37 20.62
C ARG A 183 -7.57 8.08 19.83
N ALA A 184 -6.76 7.15 20.33
CA ALA A 184 -6.52 5.87 19.68
C ALA A 184 -7.83 5.10 19.42
N GLN A 185 -8.66 4.96 20.45
CA GLN A 185 -9.94 4.25 20.37
C GLN A 185 -10.91 4.91 19.37
N LEU A 186 -11.04 6.24 19.41
CA LEU A 186 -11.98 6.95 18.52
C LEU A 186 -11.57 6.88 17.06
N VAL A 187 -10.26 6.96 16.78
CA VAL A 187 -9.72 6.85 15.42
C VAL A 187 -9.86 5.43 14.91
N GLU A 188 -9.60 4.44 15.76
CA GLU A 188 -9.80 3.04 15.43
C GLU A 188 -11.25 2.74 15.06
N GLN A 189 -12.22 3.22 15.86
CA GLN A 189 -13.66 3.11 15.54
C GLN A 189 -14.01 3.79 14.21
N ALA A 190 -13.43 4.95 13.93
CA ALA A 190 -13.65 5.64 12.66
C ALA A 190 -13.10 4.85 11.47
N VAL A 191 -11.92 4.22 11.63
CA VAL A 191 -11.32 3.36 10.60
C VAL A 191 -12.12 2.07 10.40
N GLU A 192 -12.62 1.46 11.47
CA GLU A 192 -13.54 0.31 11.39
C GLU A 192 -14.80 0.66 10.58
N GLY A 193 -15.41 1.82 10.86
CA GLY A 193 -16.56 2.30 10.10
C GLY A 193 -16.28 2.51 8.60
N LEU A 194 -15.09 3.05 8.26
CA LEU A 194 -14.65 3.17 6.86
C LEU A 194 -14.47 1.80 6.20
N ALA A 195 -13.91 0.82 6.92
CA ALA A 195 -13.70 -0.53 6.40
C ALA A 195 -15.04 -1.27 6.16
N GLU A 196 -16.01 -1.09 7.04
CA GLU A 196 -17.37 -1.62 6.87
C GLU A 196 -18.09 -1.01 5.67
N GLU A 197 -18.02 0.31 5.50
CA GLU A 197 -18.56 1.01 4.34
C GLU A 197 -17.91 0.51 3.04
N PHE A 198 -16.58 0.44 3.01
CA PHE A 198 -15.85 -0.05 1.84
C PHE A 198 -16.22 -1.49 1.46
N SER A 199 -16.33 -2.36 2.47
CA SER A 199 -16.72 -3.76 2.27
C SER A 199 -18.15 -3.90 1.74
N ARG A 200 -19.08 -3.07 2.22
CA ARG A 200 -20.46 -3.00 1.67
C ARG A 200 -20.46 -2.58 0.20
N THR A 201 -19.72 -1.52 -0.14
CA THR A 201 -19.63 -1.02 -1.52
C THR A 201 -19.05 -2.07 -2.47
N ARG A 202 -17.97 -2.77 -2.08
CA ARG A 202 -17.39 -3.85 -2.91
C ARG A 202 -18.36 -5.02 -3.12
N ARG A 203 -19.09 -5.44 -2.08
CA ARG A 203 -20.11 -6.49 -2.19
C ARG A 203 -21.22 -6.08 -3.17
N ALA A 204 -21.71 -4.85 -3.06
CA ALA A 204 -22.74 -4.32 -3.97
C ALA A 204 -22.26 -4.29 -5.43
N ALA A 205 -21.05 -3.77 -5.70
CA ALA A 205 -20.48 -3.73 -7.04
C ALA A 205 -20.32 -5.11 -7.68
N ARG A 206 -19.91 -6.11 -6.88
CA ARG A 206 -19.79 -7.49 -7.36
C ARG A 206 -21.16 -8.12 -7.65
N ALA A 207 -22.15 -7.90 -6.80
CA ALA A 207 -23.50 -8.40 -7.03
C ALA A 207 -24.09 -7.83 -8.33
N ALA A 208 -23.85 -6.54 -8.59
CA ALA A 208 -24.21 -5.90 -9.86
C ALA A 208 -23.48 -6.54 -11.06
N ALA A 209 -22.16 -6.76 -10.96
CA ALA A 209 -21.37 -7.38 -12.02
C ALA A 209 -21.70 -8.87 -12.27
N SER A 210 -22.29 -9.57 -11.29
CA SER A 210 -22.66 -10.98 -11.40
C SER A 210 -24.11 -11.21 -11.85
N SER A 211 -24.88 -10.13 -12.05
CA SER A 211 -26.29 -10.21 -12.48
C SER A 211 -26.37 -10.46 -13.99
N PRO A 212 -27.14 -11.47 -14.47
CA PRO A 212 -27.15 -11.91 -15.87
C PRO A 212 -27.87 -10.97 -16.86
N THR A 213 -28.25 -9.76 -16.44
CA THR A 213 -28.95 -8.77 -17.27
C THR A 213 -28.00 -7.83 -18.03
N SER A 214 -26.94 -8.36 -18.64
CA SER A 214 -26.21 -7.65 -19.69
C SER A 214 -26.78 -8.01 -21.07
N PRO A 215 -27.11 -7.05 -21.94
CA PRO A 215 -27.81 -7.27 -23.20
C PRO A 215 -26.93 -7.78 -24.36
N ASP A 216 -25.81 -8.47 -24.08
CA ASP A 216 -24.88 -8.96 -25.11
C ASP A 216 -24.92 -10.49 -25.26
N THR A 217 -26.12 -11.05 -25.47
CA THR A 217 -26.23 -12.38 -26.07
C THR A 217 -26.70 -12.21 -27.52
N PRO A 218 -25.85 -12.47 -28.54
CA PRO A 218 -26.32 -12.49 -29.91
C PRO A 218 -27.37 -13.61 -30.05
N ALA A 219 -28.58 -13.24 -30.48
CA ALA A 219 -29.64 -14.18 -30.76
C ALA A 219 -29.15 -15.22 -31.79
N ALA A 220 -29.03 -16.47 -31.36
CA ALA A 220 -28.77 -17.59 -32.26
C ALA A 220 -29.91 -17.69 -33.27
N THR A 221 -29.66 -17.25 -34.50
CA THR A 221 -30.55 -17.40 -35.64
C THR A 221 -30.74 -18.87 -35.94
N ARG A 222 -31.90 -19.41 -35.51
CA ARG A 222 -32.37 -20.73 -35.92
C ARG A 222 -32.75 -20.67 -37.41
N HIS A 223 -31.82 -21.03 -38.29
CA HIS A 223 -32.16 -21.33 -39.68
C HIS A 223 -32.90 -22.67 -39.74
N ARG A 224 -34.23 -22.58 -39.80
CA ARG A 224 -35.14 -23.66 -40.19
C ARG A 224 -35.54 -23.40 -41.63
N SER A 225 -35.20 -24.29 -42.55
CA SER A 225 -35.85 -24.58 -43.85
C SER A 225 -34.85 -25.37 -44.71
N ALA A 226 -35.19 -26.37 -45.50
CA ALA A 226 -36.36 -27.22 -45.66
C ALA A 226 -35.91 -28.36 -46.61
N ARG A 227 -36.54 -29.52 -46.49
CA ARG A 227 -36.40 -30.66 -47.41
C ARG A 227 -36.97 -30.33 -48.80
N GLY A 228 -36.38 -30.91 -49.85
CA GLY A 228 -37.02 -31.12 -51.17
C GLY A 228 -35.99 -31.42 -52.27
N ARG A 229 -35.47 -32.66 -52.37
CA ARG A 229 -35.88 -33.81 -53.24
C ARG A 229 -35.29 -33.75 -54.68
N PRO A 230 -34.95 -34.92 -55.26
CA PRO A 230 -33.99 -35.06 -56.35
C PRO A 230 -34.63 -35.14 -57.75
N ARG A 231 -33.79 -34.97 -58.77
CA ARG A 231 -33.77 -35.76 -60.00
C ARG A 231 -32.36 -35.79 -60.55
#